data_AF-A0A7V1TW50-F1
#
_entry.id   AF-A0A7V1TW50-F1
#
_cell.length_a   1.000
_cell.length_b   1.000
_cell.length_c   1.000
_cell.angle_alpha   90.00
_cell.angle_beta   90.00
_cell.angle_gamma   90.00
#
_symmetry.space_group_name_H-M   'P 1'
#
loop_
_entity.id
_entity.type
_entity.pdbx_description
1 polymer ?
#
loop_
_entity_poly.entity_id
_entity_poly.type
_entity_poly.pdbx_seq_one_letter_code
_entity_poly.pdbx_strand_id
1 'polypeptide(L)'
;MFNMEEIMKINLLTDITYQSGAIVSKTIVKNDGGNFTLFAFDKEQSLSEHTAPFDAIFFCCEGKFRVTIDSQEHIISGNELIVLPANIPHGVIAEEQSKCFLTMIKTKT
;
A
#
# COMPACT_ATOMS: atom_id res chain seq x y z
N MET A 1 1.06 22.19 -3.52
CA MET A 1 -0.25 22.72 -3.10
C MET A 1 -1.28 22.12 -4.05
N PHE A 2 -2.29 21.41 -3.55
CA PHE A 2 -3.34 20.89 -4.42
C PHE A 2 -4.09 22.04 -5.08
N ASN A 3 -4.31 21.96 -6.39
CA ASN A 3 -5.34 22.76 -7.03
C ASN A 3 -6.65 22.00 -6.87
N MET A 4 -7.53 22.48 -6.00
CA MET A 4 -8.75 21.81 -5.54
C MET A 4 -9.89 21.81 -6.60
N GLU A 5 -9.53 22.00 -7.88
CA GLU A 5 -10.48 22.15 -8.99
C GLU A 5 -10.77 20.83 -9.73
N GLU A 6 -9.94 19.78 -9.59
CA GLU A 6 -10.16 18.48 -10.22
C GLU A 6 -10.58 17.40 -9.22
N ILE A 7 -11.79 16.87 -9.42
CA ILE A 7 -12.28 15.68 -8.71
C ILE A 7 -11.53 14.46 -9.24
N MET A 8 -10.62 13.92 -8.45
CA MET A 8 -9.90 12.70 -8.81
C MET A 8 -10.78 11.47 -8.56
N LYS A 9 -11.06 10.72 -9.64
CA LYS A 9 -11.74 9.42 -9.58
C LYS A 9 -10.73 8.33 -9.96
N ILE A 10 -10.71 7.23 -9.21
CA ILE A 10 -9.85 6.08 -9.50
C ILE A 10 -10.73 4.88 -9.76
N ASN A 11 -10.48 4.20 -10.88
CA ASN A 11 -11.02 2.90 -11.22
C ASN A 11 -9.90 1.87 -11.18
N LEU A 12 -9.92 0.99 -10.19
CA LEU A 12 -8.88 -0.03 -9.96
C LEU A 12 -8.69 -1.00 -11.15
N LEU A 13 -9.67 -1.15 -12.04
CA LEU A 13 -9.56 -2.00 -13.22
C LEU A 13 -8.73 -1.36 -14.34
N THR A 14 -8.74 -0.03 -14.43
CA THR A 14 -8.16 0.70 -15.56
C THR A 14 -6.98 1.58 -15.19
N ASP A 15 -6.89 2.04 -13.94
CA ASP A 15 -5.85 2.96 -13.48
C ASP A 15 -4.54 2.28 -13.10
N ILE A 16 -4.57 0.97 -12.87
CA ILE A 16 -3.38 0.16 -12.62
C ILE A 16 -3.59 -1.28 -13.10
N THR A 17 -2.59 -1.80 -13.80
CA THR A 17 -2.60 -3.16 -14.33
C THR A 17 -1.45 -3.96 -13.73
N TYR A 18 -1.65 -5.26 -13.56
CA TYR A 18 -0.57 -6.18 -13.22
C TYR A 18 0.49 -6.19 -14.33
N GLN A 19 1.74 -6.39 -13.92
CA GLN A 19 2.86 -6.64 -14.83
C GLN A 19 3.61 -7.86 -14.32
N SER A 20 3.87 -8.82 -15.21
CA SER A 20 4.52 -10.07 -14.83
C SER A 20 5.89 -9.83 -14.19
N GLY A 21 6.12 -10.45 -13.03
CA GLY A 21 7.36 -10.36 -12.28
C GLY A 21 7.66 -8.96 -11.71
N ALA A 22 6.63 -8.12 -11.51
CA ALA A 22 6.84 -6.74 -11.10
C ALA A 22 5.80 -6.22 -10.11
N ILE A 23 6.17 -5.13 -9.44
CA ILE A 23 5.27 -4.27 -8.67
C ILE A 23 5.08 -2.99 -9.48
N VAL A 24 3.85 -2.72 -9.88
CA VAL A 24 3.47 -1.45 -10.49
C VAL A 24 2.93 -0.54 -9.40
N SER A 25 3.27 0.76 -9.45
CA SER A 25 2.77 1.74 -8.48
C SER A 25 2.31 3.02 -9.15
N LYS A 26 1.28 3.65 -8.59
CA LYS A 26 0.76 4.95 -9.00
C LYS A 26 0.56 5.79 -7.74
N THR A 27 1.40 6.81 -7.58
CA THR A 27 1.24 7.78 -6.49
C THR A 27 0.04 8.67 -6.80
N ILE A 28 -0.96 8.66 -5.91
CA ILE A 28 -2.20 9.43 -6.04
C ILE A 28 -2.06 10.76 -5.32
N VAL A 29 -1.56 10.72 -4.09
CA VAL A 29 -1.25 11.90 -3.28
C VAL A 29 0.18 11.78 -2.76
N LYS A 30 0.94 12.88 -2.83
CA LYS A 30 2.19 13.05 -2.11
C LYS A 30 2.39 14.50 -1.75
N ASN A 31 2.49 14.79 -0.45
CA ASN A 31 2.74 16.12 0.08
C ASN A 31 3.38 16.02 1.48
N ASP A 32 3.52 17.15 2.17
CA ASP A 32 4.15 17.20 3.50
C ASP A 32 3.36 16.43 4.57
N GLY A 33 2.05 16.26 4.39
CA GLY A 33 1.16 15.51 5.26
C GLY A 33 1.16 14.00 5.00
N GLY A 34 1.88 13.50 3.98
CA GLY A 34 1.97 12.07 3.72
C GLY A 34 1.91 11.65 2.26
N ASN A 35 1.63 10.37 2.06
CA ASN A 35 1.44 9.76 0.75
C ASN A 35 0.22 8.84 0.72
N PHE A 36 -0.34 8.69 -0.47
CA PHE A 36 -1.38 7.73 -0.82
C PHE A 36 -1.00 7.13 -2.17
N THR A 37 -0.65 5.85 -2.19
CA THR A 37 -0.13 5.18 -3.38
C THR A 37 -0.91 3.91 -3.64
N LEU A 38 -1.36 3.74 -4.89
CA LEU A 38 -1.97 2.52 -5.38
C LEU A 38 -0.88 1.60 -5.93
N PHE A 39 -0.95 0.31 -5.59
CA PHE A 39 -0.02 -0.71 -6.07
C PHE A 39 -0.76 -1.88 -6.71
N ALA A 40 -0.10 -2.52 -7.68
CA ALA A 40 -0.46 -3.81 -8.24
C ALA A 40 0.77 -4.72 -8.18
N PHE A 41 0.66 -5.81 -7.42
CA PHE A 41 1.71 -6.79 -7.24
C PHE A 41 1.40 -8.00 -8.11
N ASP A 42 2.40 -8.48 -8.87
CA ASP A 42 2.35 -9.86 -9.33
C ASP A 42 2.56 -10.83 -8.16
N LYS A 43 2.22 -12.10 -8.36
CA LYS A 43 2.42 -13.14 -7.34
C LYS A 43 3.89 -13.17 -6.88
N GLU A 44 4.10 -13.40 -5.58
CA GLU A 44 5.41 -13.50 -4.91
C GLU A 44 6.21 -12.19 -4.87
N GLN A 45 5.69 -11.10 -5.43
CA GLN A 45 6.31 -9.79 -5.31
C GLN A 45 6.12 -9.23 -3.91
N SER A 46 7.12 -8.49 -3.42
CA SER A 46 7.16 -8.03 -2.04
C SER A 46 7.73 -6.62 -1.90
N LEU A 47 7.30 -5.93 -0.82
CA LEU A 47 8.07 -4.83 -0.27
C LEU A 47 8.88 -5.38 0.89
N SER A 48 10.20 -5.24 0.79
CA SER A 48 11.14 -5.72 1.80
C SER A 48 10.82 -5.16 3.17
N GLU A 49 11.18 -5.93 4.20
CA GLU A 49 11.03 -5.48 5.58
C GLU A 49 11.81 -4.20 5.85
N HIS A 50 11.15 -3.23 6.45
CA HIS A 50 11.73 -1.95 6.85
C HIS A 50 10.92 -1.32 7.98
N THR A 51 11.42 -0.21 8.52
CA THR A 51 10.70 0.63 9.49
C THR A 51 10.37 1.97 8.87
N ALA A 52 9.23 2.56 9.25
CA ALA A 52 8.86 3.93 8.89
C ALA A 52 8.61 4.76 10.15
N PRO A 53 8.90 6.08 10.16
CA PRO A 53 8.75 6.91 11.36
C PRO A 53 7.30 7.29 11.70
N PHE A 54 6.33 6.89 10.87
CA PHE A 54 4.91 7.18 11.04
C PHE A 54 4.09 5.93 10.77
N ASP A 55 2.87 5.89 11.31
CA ASP A 55 1.92 4.83 11.00
C ASP A 55 1.59 4.84 9.51
N ALA A 56 1.49 3.64 8.94
CA ALA A 56 0.99 3.42 7.60
C ALA A 56 -0.23 2.51 7.61
N ILE A 57 -1.15 2.74 6.69
CA ILE A 57 -2.34 1.93 6.47
C ILE A 57 -2.13 1.17 5.16
N PHE A 58 -2.17 -0.15 5.24
CA PHE A 58 -2.12 -1.04 4.10
C PHE A 58 -3.52 -1.63 3.89
N PHE A 59 -4.22 -1.17 2.87
CA PHE A 59 -5.57 -1.64 2.52
C PHE A 59 -5.51 -2.54 1.29
N CYS A 60 -5.85 -3.81 1.46
CA CYS A 60 -5.93 -4.77 0.37
C CYS A 60 -7.24 -4.56 -0.41
N CYS A 61 -7.14 -4.07 -1.64
CA CYS A 61 -8.30 -3.85 -2.50
C CYS A 61 -8.83 -5.16 -3.07
N GLU A 62 -7.93 -5.99 -3.60
CA GLU A 62 -8.22 -7.32 -4.15
C GLU A 62 -6.97 -8.21 -4.01
N GLY A 63 -7.21 -9.52 -4.00
CA GLY A 63 -6.17 -10.53 -3.82
C GLY A 63 -5.91 -10.85 -2.35
N LYS A 64 -4.66 -11.25 -2.05
CA LYS A 64 -4.22 -11.68 -0.73
C LYS A 64 -2.76 -11.30 -0.50
N PHE A 65 -2.50 -10.72 0.67
CA PHE A 65 -1.16 -10.41 1.13
C PHE A 65 -0.84 -11.16 2.43
N ARG A 66 0.42 -11.54 2.57
CA ARG A 66 1.04 -11.85 3.85
C ARG A 66 1.84 -10.63 4.28
N VAL A 67 1.53 -10.14 5.46
CA VAL A 67 2.14 -8.96 6.09
C VAL A 67 2.91 -9.44 7.30
N THR A 68 4.19 -9.13 7.37
CA THR A 68 5.01 -9.38 8.57
C THR A 68 5.07 -8.08 9.37
N ILE A 69 4.78 -8.13 10.66
CA ILE A 69 4.91 -7.01 11.60
C ILE A 69 5.58 -7.55 12.85
N ASP A 70 6.75 -7.00 13.21
CA ASP A 70 7.52 -7.45 14.38
C ASP A 70 7.76 -8.98 14.39
N SER A 71 8.18 -9.53 13.25
CA SER A 71 8.38 -10.98 13.03
C SER A 71 7.11 -11.85 13.13
N GLN A 72 5.91 -11.28 13.23
CA GLN A 72 4.65 -12.01 13.21
C GLN A 72 3.95 -11.89 11.86
N GLU A 73 3.50 -13.02 11.32
CA GLU A 73 2.78 -13.06 10.05
C GLU A 73 1.28 -12.86 10.23
N HIS A 74 0.71 -12.00 9.39
CA HIS A 74 -0.71 -11.72 9.29
C HIS A 74 -1.15 -11.88 7.82
N ILE A 75 -2.27 -12.55 7.60
CA ILE A 75 -2.87 -12.65 6.27
C ILE A 75 -4.01 -11.65 6.20
N ILE A 76 -4.03 -10.85 5.13
CA ILE A 76 -5.16 -10.00 4.77
C ILE A 76 -5.60 -10.29 3.34
N SER A 77 -6.89 -10.19 3.10
CA SER A 77 -7.53 -10.46 1.81
C SER A 77 -8.26 -9.20 1.31
N GLY A 78 -8.81 -9.27 0.09
CA GLY A 78 -9.58 -8.17 -0.49
C GLY A 78 -10.65 -7.60 0.46
N ASN A 79 -10.70 -6.27 0.52
CA ASN A 79 -11.54 -5.45 1.41
C ASN A 79 -11.13 -5.44 2.89
N GLU A 80 -9.92 -5.89 3.23
CA GLU A 80 -9.36 -5.79 4.58
C GLU A 80 -8.22 -4.76 4.62
N LEU A 81 -8.02 -4.13 5.77
CA LEU A 81 -6.87 -3.27 6.04
C LEU A 81 -6.10 -3.73 7.27
N ILE A 82 -4.82 -3.43 7.29
CA ILE A 82 -3.96 -3.55 8.45
C ILE A 82 -3.18 -2.26 8.65
N VAL A 83 -2.97 -1.89 9.92
CA VAL A 83 -2.13 -0.75 10.29
C VAL A 83 -0.72 -1.27 10.54
N LEU A 84 0.26 -0.62 9.92
CA LEU A 84 1.69 -0.83 10.08
C LEU A 84 2.21 0.23 11.05
N PRO A 85 2.52 -0.12 12.31
CA PRO A 85 2.86 0.86 13.33
C PRO A 85 4.20 1.57 13.06
N ALA A 86 4.30 2.83 13.47
CA ALA A 86 5.52 3.61 13.41
C ALA A 86 6.68 2.91 14.16
N ASN A 87 7.86 2.93 13.55
CA ASN A 87 9.12 2.40 14.06
C ASN A 87 9.12 0.89 14.35
N ILE A 88 8.09 0.15 13.94
CA ILE A 88 8.04 -1.30 14.03
C ILE A 88 8.40 -1.90 12.66
N PRO A 89 9.31 -2.89 12.57
CA PRO A 89 9.65 -3.53 11.31
C PRO A 89 8.43 -4.18 10.67
N HIS A 90 8.24 -3.93 9.38
CA HIS A 90 7.17 -4.52 8.61
C HIS A 90 7.55 -4.77 7.14
N GLY A 91 7.01 -5.83 6.57
CA GLY A 91 7.17 -6.21 5.16
C GLY A 91 5.89 -6.85 4.62
N VAL A 92 5.74 -6.85 3.30
CA VAL A 92 4.55 -7.45 2.64
C VAL A 92 4.97 -8.31 1.46
N ILE A 93 4.29 -9.42 1.25
CA ILE A 93 4.39 -10.26 0.06
C ILE A 93 2.99 -10.58 -0.46
N ALA A 94 2.81 -10.53 -1.77
CA ALA A 94 1.57 -10.90 -2.43
C ALA A 94 1.54 -12.43 -2.64
N GLU A 95 0.55 -13.11 -2.04
CA GLU A 95 0.36 -14.57 -2.19
C GLU A 95 -0.23 -14.94 -3.56
N GLU A 96 -0.90 -13.97 -4.18
CA GLU A 96 -1.50 -13.99 -5.52
C GLU A 96 -1.45 -12.58 -6.12
N GLN A 97 -1.86 -12.42 -7.38
CA GLN A 97 -1.97 -11.09 -7.97
C GLN A 97 -2.92 -10.24 -7.13
N SER A 98 -2.40 -9.13 -6.59
CA SER A 98 -3.09 -8.36 -5.57
C SER A 98 -2.89 -6.86 -5.76
N LYS A 99 -3.90 -6.07 -5.45
CA LYS A 99 -3.81 -4.60 -5.42
C LYS A 99 -4.03 -4.09 -4.01
N CYS A 100 -3.33 -3.03 -3.67
CA CYS A 100 -3.52 -2.37 -2.40
C CYS A 100 -3.36 -0.85 -2.52
N PHE A 101 -3.94 -0.14 -1.55
CA PHE A 101 -3.52 1.21 -1.23
C PHE A 101 -2.59 1.18 -0.03
N LEU A 102 -1.46 1.87 -0.15
CA LEU A 102 -0.58 2.18 0.98
C LEU A 102 -0.70 3.68 1.26
N THR A 103 -1.06 4.00 2.50
CA THR A 103 -1.20 5.38 2.97
C THR A 103 -0.27 5.59 4.14
N MET A 104 0.63 6.56 4.07
CA MET A 104 1.36 7.03 5.24
C MET A 104 0.88 8.43 5.58
N ILE A 105 0.37 8.64 6.78
CA ILE A 105 -0.08 9.96 7.26
C ILE A 105 1.01 10.51 8.17
N LYS A 106 1.57 11.66 7.78
CA LYS A 106 2.52 12.40 8.59
C LYS A 106 1.75 13.44 9.39
N THR A 107 1.64 13.23 10.70
CA THR A 107 1.14 14.27 11.60
C THR A 107 2.21 15.36 11.70
N LYS A 108 1.83 16.61 11.50
CA LYS A 108 2.67 17.74 11.94
C LYS A 108 2.66 17.73 13.46
N THR A 109 3.81 17.46 14.08
CA THR A 109 4.12 17.99 15.42
C THR A 109 4.13 19.50 15.39
#